data_AF-E9EZD7-F1
#
_entry.id   AF-E9EZD7-F1
#
_cell.length_a   1.000
_cell.length_b   1.000
_cell.length_c   1.000
_cell.angle_alpha   90.00
_cell.angle_beta   90.00
_cell.angle_gamma   90.00
#
_symmetry.space_group_name_H-M   'P 1'
#
loop_
_entity.id
_entity.type
_entity.pdbx_description
1 polymer ?
#
loop_
_entity_poly.entity_id
_entity_poly.type
_entity_poly.pdbx_seq_one_letter_code
_entity_poly.pdbx_strand_id
1 'polypeptide(L)'
;MVPVVLLLQLALWAVSTSAFYPYTPQWLKEKEDLTPLREAKRSPAVGNARDGLTFRIEKKRTQENQSPALLAAQQAAWLRHKFKHTRSGVSVNAVEKRASQYNIMDATESSEAMAAGINQDGTDYSYFVKAGLGSKGKQVYLLVDTGAGSTWVMGSGCTDTSCSTHTTFGPGDSSTFTDAGKSFSVSYGTGTVQGKLVTDTINVAGIRLKYTFGQASKTSDVFSHFAFDGILGMSMGQGDSDNFLKTLVEAKKLDKNLFGIHLNRASDGSNNGEIKFGSTNPDKHIGDISYTPIGSKNGDWAIQIDDMAYDGKKADAGGVLSYIDTGTSFIFGPPSLVRKIHNTIPGSSSSDGLTYTVPCSSNKTLSFTFSGIDYKISSKDWISPKDSSGNCTSNLYGREVVDGAWLLGDTFLKNVYAVFDADQKRIGLAAPADSKGGSSSSSSSGSSPPTQTTVGLTTVTTTALTTGVTSQPDFSTQSKGPPLGLSGHETGSTRSSSAAAKPTESTKSAAQDVRARQTAKLAVAMLFAALAALVA
;
A
#
# COMPACT_ATOMS: atom_id res chain seq x y z
N MET A 1 40.80 17.33 -15.69
CA MET A 1 39.89 16.18 -15.43
C MET A 1 39.30 16.28 -14.02
N VAL A 2 38.52 17.34 -13.75
CA VAL A 2 37.88 17.59 -12.44
C VAL A 2 36.35 17.82 -12.51
N PRO A 3 35.65 17.90 -13.68
CA PRO A 3 34.18 18.03 -13.64
C PRO A 3 33.41 16.70 -13.70
N VAL A 4 34.08 15.53 -13.74
CA VAL A 4 33.39 14.24 -13.88
C VAL A 4 33.03 13.60 -12.52
N VAL A 5 33.70 14.00 -11.44
CA VAL A 5 33.49 13.40 -10.11
C VAL A 5 32.31 14.02 -9.34
N LEU A 6 31.88 15.24 -9.68
CA LEU A 6 30.73 15.88 -9.03
C LEU A 6 29.36 15.46 -9.62
N LEU A 7 29.32 14.92 -10.84
CA LEU A 7 28.10 14.40 -11.45
C LEU A 7 27.81 12.93 -11.05
N LEU A 8 28.80 12.21 -10.52
CA LEU A 8 28.67 10.83 -10.05
C LEU A 8 28.24 10.71 -8.57
N GLN A 9 28.16 11.81 -7.82
CA GLN A 9 27.60 11.84 -6.46
C GLN A 9 26.11 12.20 -6.38
N LEU A 10 25.46 12.46 -7.52
CA LEU A 10 24.01 12.66 -7.63
C LEU A 10 23.25 11.41 -8.13
N ALA A 11 23.96 10.32 -8.44
CA ALA A 11 23.39 9.08 -8.99
C ALA A 11 23.57 7.87 -8.05
N LEU A 12 23.59 8.11 -6.74
CA LEU A 12 23.65 7.04 -5.73
C LEU A 12 22.51 7.24 -4.74
N TRP A 13 21.69 6.20 -4.63
CA TRP A 13 20.60 5.95 -3.67
C TRP A 13 19.20 6.45 -4.04
N ALA A 14 18.58 5.71 -4.95
CA ALA A 14 17.17 5.37 -4.84
C ALA A 14 17.05 3.84 -5.02
N VAL A 15 17.44 3.07 -3.99
CA VAL A 15 16.99 1.68 -3.88
C VAL A 15 15.52 1.79 -3.51
N SER A 16 14.68 1.89 -4.54
CA SER A 16 13.24 1.93 -4.38
C SER A 16 12.79 0.51 -4.07
N THR A 17 12.08 0.35 -2.97
CA THR A 17 11.48 -0.89 -2.52
C THR A 17 9.99 -0.61 -2.37
N SER A 18 9.17 -1.20 -3.24
CA SER A 18 7.73 -0.90 -3.29
C SER A 18 7.03 -1.74 -2.23
N ALA A 19 6.85 -1.15 -1.05
CA ALA A 19 5.98 -1.68 -0.01
C ALA A 19 4.49 -1.56 -0.40
N PHE A 20 4.12 -0.39 -0.93
CA PHE A 20 2.85 -0.11 -1.58
C PHE A 20 3.13 0.12 -3.08
N TYR A 21 2.39 -0.54 -3.97
CA TYR A 21 2.50 -0.35 -5.42
C TYR A 21 1.25 0.34 -5.99
N PRO A 22 1.19 1.70 -5.92
CA PRO A 22 0.09 2.44 -6.51
C PRO A 22 0.13 2.29 -8.03
N TYR A 23 -0.85 1.57 -8.55
CA TYR A 23 -1.02 1.31 -9.97
C TYR A 23 -2.45 1.61 -10.38
N THR A 24 -2.61 2.60 -11.26
CA THR A 24 -3.91 2.95 -11.83
C THR A 24 -3.96 2.43 -13.28
N PRO A 25 -4.67 1.32 -13.56
CA PRO A 25 -4.82 0.86 -14.94
C PRO A 25 -5.61 1.87 -15.77
N GLN A 26 -5.45 1.81 -17.09
CA GLN A 26 -6.06 2.80 -17.99
C GLN A 26 -7.59 2.87 -17.85
N TRP A 27 -8.26 1.72 -17.74
CA TRP A 27 -9.72 1.66 -17.56
C TRP A 27 -10.18 2.37 -16.27
N LEU A 28 -9.35 2.37 -15.22
CA LEU A 28 -9.64 3.08 -13.98
C LEU A 28 -9.46 4.58 -14.17
N LYS A 29 -8.37 5.03 -14.79
CA LYS A 29 -8.15 6.45 -15.11
C LYS A 29 -9.32 7.02 -15.90
N GLU A 30 -9.80 6.31 -16.92
CA GLU A 30 -10.96 6.71 -17.70
C GLU A 30 -12.22 6.83 -16.83
N LYS A 31 -12.46 5.88 -15.92
CA LYS A 31 -13.60 5.93 -15.01
C LYS A 31 -13.49 7.10 -14.02
N GLU A 32 -12.31 7.33 -13.46
CA GLU A 32 -12.02 8.46 -12.59
C GLU A 32 -12.22 9.78 -13.32
N ASP A 33 -11.73 9.96 -14.56
CA ASP A 33 -11.94 11.17 -15.36
C ASP A 33 -13.42 11.40 -15.74
N LEU A 34 -14.17 10.32 -15.96
CA LEU A 34 -15.61 10.37 -16.25
C LEU A 34 -16.46 10.66 -15.02
N THR A 35 -15.95 10.44 -13.80
CA THR A 35 -16.72 10.61 -12.55
C THR A 35 -16.97 12.11 -12.22
N PRO A 36 -15.99 13.03 -12.30
CA PRO A 36 -16.22 14.47 -12.23
C PRO A 36 -17.21 14.98 -13.28
N LEU A 37 -17.14 14.44 -14.51
CA LEU A 37 -18.08 14.78 -15.59
C LEU A 37 -19.49 14.23 -15.36
N ARG A 38 -19.63 13.15 -14.58
CA ARG A 38 -20.92 12.58 -14.16
C ARG A 38 -21.49 13.27 -12.91
N GLU A 39 -20.67 13.72 -11.98
CA GLU A 39 -21.13 14.57 -10.87
C GLU A 39 -21.62 15.93 -11.36
N ALA A 40 -21.02 16.48 -12.43
CA ALA A 40 -21.57 17.62 -13.16
C ALA A 40 -22.91 17.30 -13.88
N LYS A 41 -23.27 16.02 -14.05
CA LYS A 41 -24.53 15.57 -14.68
C LYS A 41 -25.54 14.93 -13.72
N ARG A 42 -25.24 14.80 -12.43
CA ARG A 42 -26.20 14.34 -11.41
C ARG A 42 -26.78 15.50 -10.61
N SER A 43 -27.67 16.23 -11.29
CA SER A 43 -28.87 16.79 -10.65
C SER A 43 -30.07 16.59 -11.59
N PRO A 44 -30.77 15.44 -11.53
CA PRO A 44 -32.06 15.28 -12.17
C PRO A 44 -33.13 15.22 -11.08
N ALA A 45 -33.71 16.35 -10.75
CA ALA A 45 -35.08 16.37 -10.25
C ALA A 45 -35.99 16.83 -11.40
N VAL A 46 -36.98 15.99 -11.68
CA VAL A 46 -38.15 16.17 -12.55
C VAL A 46 -37.94 15.84 -14.04
N GLY A 47 -38.31 14.62 -14.39
CA GLY A 47 -38.64 14.21 -15.75
C GLY A 47 -40.05 14.64 -16.17
N ASN A 48 -40.24 14.65 -17.49
CA ASN A 48 -41.50 14.76 -18.24
C ASN A 48 -42.20 16.13 -18.26
N ALA A 49 -41.77 16.99 -19.18
CA ALA A 49 -42.68 17.80 -19.98
C ALA A 49 -42.03 18.06 -21.34
N ARG A 50 -42.77 17.76 -22.41
CA ARG A 50 -42.51 18.30 -23.75
C ARG A 50 -42.66 19.81 -23.64
N ASP A 51 -41.57 20.54 -23.86
CA ASP A 51 -41.52 21.86 -24.52
C ASP A 51 -40.16 22.49 -24.25
N GLY A 52 -39.54 23.03 -25.29
CA GLY A 52 -38.26 23.72 -25.19
C GLY A 52 -38.36 24.91 -24.23
N LEU A 53 -37.48 24.95 -23.24
CA LEU A 53 -37.32 26.10 -22.35
C LEU A 53 -36.77 27.29 -23.14
N THR A 54 -37.68 28.15 -23.61
CA THR A 54 -37.35 29.47 -24.15
C THR A 54 -37.33 30.45 -22.98
N PHE A 55 -36.16 30.97 -22.63
CA PHE A 55 -36.07 32.04 -21.62
C PHE A 55 -36.37 33.38 -22.28
N ARG A 56 -37.50 33.99 -21.92
CA ARG A 56 -37.79 35.38 -22.28
C ARG A 56 -37.03 36.30 -21.32
N ILE A 57 -35.92 36.86 -21.79
CA ILE A 57 -35.21 37.91 -21.07
C ILE A 57 -36.00 39.21 -21.25
N GLU A 58 -36.76 39.62 -20.23
CA GLU A 58 -37.27 40.98 -20.14
C GLU A 58 -36.28 41.84 -19.34
N LYS A 59 -35.71 42.83 -20.01
CA LYS A 59 -34.89 43.87 -19.37
C LYS A 59 -35.80 44.71 -18.47
N LYS A 60 -35.76 44.45 -17.16
CA LYS A 60 -36.50 45.26 -16.19
C LYS A 60 -36.01 46.71 -16.28
N ARG A 61 -36.96 47.61 -16.55
CA ARG A 61 -36.74 49.04 -16.73
C ARG A 61 -36.06 49.62 -15.48
N THR A 62 -34.98 50.35 -15.68
CA THR A 62 -34.20 51.04 -14.65
C THR A 62 -35.13 51.93 -13.82
N GLN A 63 -35.26 51.64 -12.53
CA GLN A 63 -35.82 52.60 -11.56
C GLN A 63 -34.63 53.33 -10.93
N GLU A 64 -34.28 54.47 -11.51
CA GLU A 64 -33.42 55.46 -10.87
C GLU A 64 -34.13 56.10 -9.68
N ASN A 65 -33.34 56.55 -8.70
CA ASN A 65 -33.70 57.20 -7.43
C ASN A 65 -34.05 56.32 -6.21
N GLN A 66 -33.14 55.41 -5.83
CA GLN A 66 -33.02 55.02 -4.41
C GLN A 66 -31.58 55.22 -3.92
N SER A 67 -31.43 55.81 -2.73
CA SER A 67 -30.10 56.06 -2.17
C SER A 67 -29.42 54.73 -1.81
N PRO A 68 -28.08 54.61 -1.96
CA PRO A 68 -27.35 53.38 -1.65
C PRO A 68 -27.59 52.87 -0.21
N ALA A 69 -27.79 53.79 0.74
CA ALA A 69 -28.08 53.45 2.13
C ALA A 69 -29.43 52.73 2.30
N LEU A 70 -30.43 53.11 1.52
CA LEU A 70 -31.78 52.52 1.58
C LEU A 70 -31.81 51.12 0.94
N LEU A 71 -31.07 50.96 -0.16
CA LEU A 71 -30.82 49.64 -0.76
C LEU A 71 -30.06 48.72 0.19
N ALA A 72 -28.99 49.21 0.82
CA ALA A 72 -28.23 48.44 1.80
C ALA A 72 -29.08 48.04 3.02
N ALA A 73 -29.96 48.95 3.50
CA ALA A 73 -30.87 48.67 4.60
C ALA A 73 -31.93 47.61 4.22
N GLN A 74 -32.48 47.65 3.01
CA GLN A 74 -33.43 46.64 2.52
C GLN A 74 -32.75 45.28 2.33
N GLN A 75 -31.54 45.26 1.77
CA GLN A 75 -30.76 44.03 1.62
C GLN A 75 -30.42 43.42 2.99
N ALA A 76 -30.04 44.25 3.96
CA ALA A 76 -29.73 43.82 5.33
C ALA A 76 -30.98 43.33 6.07
N ALA A 77 -32.14 43.95 5.87
CA ALA A 77 -33.41 43.49 6.43
C ALA A 77 -33.83 42.13 5.84
N TRP A 78 -33.67 41.96 4.53
CA TRP A 78 -33.93 40.68 3.87
C TRP A 78 -32.99 39.57 4.36
N LEU A 79 -31.68 39.84 4.47
CA LEU A 79 -30.70 38.90 5.02
C LEU A 79 -31.03 38.56 6.49
N ARG A 80 -31.37 39.56 7.32
CA ARG A 80 -31.79 39.33 8.70
C ARG A 80 -33.05 38.48 8.81
N HIS A 81 -33.98 38.60 7.87
CA HIS A 81 -35.18 37.76 7.84
C HIS A 81 -34.87 36.33 7.39
N LYS A 82 -34.03 36.18 6.34
CA LYS A 82 -33.59 34.88 5.81
C LYS A 82 -32.80 34.05 6.83
N PHE A 83 -32.00 34.71 7.67
CA PHE A 83 -31.15 34.05 8.68
C PHE A 83 -31.71 34.13 10.11
N LYS A 84 -32.98 34.52 10.29
CA LYS A 84 -33.60 34.67 11.61
C LYS A 84 -33.86 33.34 12.34
N HIS A 85 -33.77 32.19 11.65
CA HIS A 85 -34.11 30.87 12.20
C HIS A 85 -32.91 29.94 12.50
N THR A 86 -31.67 30.41 12.34
CA THR A 86 -30.48 29.64 12.75
C THR A 86 -29.83 30.27 13.97
N ARG A 87 -30.42 30.03 15.15
CA ARG A 87 -29.76 30.26 16.45
C ARG A 87 -30.26 29.24 17.48
N SER A 88 -29.63 28.08 17.51
CA SER A 88 -29.37 27.37 18.77
C SER A 88 -27.85 27.33 18.94
N GLY A 89 -27.39 27.74 20.11
CA GLY A 89 -25.98 27.99 20.41
C GLY A 89 -25.16 26.70 20.39
N VAL A 90 -24.06 26.74 19.66
CA VAL A 90 -22.91 25.86 19.84
C VAL A 90 -21.68 26.76 19.84
N SER A 91 -20.80 26.54 20.82
CA SER A 91 -19.55 27.28 20.98
C SER A 91 -18.70 27.19 19.71
N VAL A 92 -18.12 28.31 19.30
CA VAL A 92 -17.20 28.40 18.17
C VAL A 92 -15.85 27.77 18.57
N ASN A 93 -15.80 26.43 18.59
CA ASN A 93 -14.59 25.62 18.74
C ASN A 93 -14.84 24.24 18.09
N ALA A 94 -15.21 24.26 16.82
CA ALA A 94 -15.09 23.15 15.88
C ALA A 94 -15.53 23.68 14.52
N VAL A 95 -14.60 24.27 13.77
CA VAL A 95 -14.75 24.17 12.32
C VAL A 95 -14.43 22.71 12.04
N GLU A 96 -15.46 21.86 12.07
CA GLU A 96 -15.37 20.53 11.47
C GLU A 96 -14.78 20.73 10.08
N LYS A 97 -13.58 20.18 9.88
CA LYS A 97 -12.99 20.02 8.56
C LYS A 97 -14.08 19.43 7.67
N ARG A 98 -14.21 19.94 6.44
CA ARG A 98 -15.19 19.44 5.45
C ARG A 98 -15.26 17.91 5.55
N ALA A 99 -16.49 17.37 5.51
CA ALA A 99 -16.71 15.94 5.32
C ALA A 99 -15.74 15.43 4.24
N SER A 100 -15.10 14.29 4.50
CA SER A 100 -14.12 13.67 3.59
C SER A 100 -14.62 13.76 2.15
N GLN A 101 -13.77 14.21 1.23
CA GLN A 101 -14.12 14.26 -0.19
C GLN A 101 -14.28 12.85 -0.79
N TYR A 102 -13.87 11.82 -0.05
CA TYR A 102 -13.96 10.42 -0.44
C TYR A 102 -15.22 9.78 0.12
N ASN A 103 -15.86 8.92 -0.69
CA ASN A 103 -16.98 8.11 -0.26
C ASN A 103 -16.49 6.88 0.52
N ILE A 104 -16.27 7.05 1.82
CA ILE A 104 -15.85 5.96 2.71
C ILE A 104 -17.02 4.98 2.90
N MET A 105 -16.84 3.72 2.52
CA MET A 105 -17.69 2.62 2.96
C MET A 105 -17.17 2.09 4.31
N ASP A 106 -17.74 2.64 5.39
CA ASP A 106 -17.43 2.22 6.76
C ASP A 106 -17.75 0.73 6.94
N ALA A 107 -16.80 0.00 7.53
CA ALA A 107 -17.05 -1.36 7.98
C ALA A 107 -17.96 -1.38 9.20
N THR A 108 -18.70 -2.46 9.33
CA THR A 108 -19.47 -2.76 10.54
C THR A 108 -18.50 -2.86 11.71
N GLU A 109 -18.77 -2.09 12.78
CA GLU A 109 -17.97 -2.14 14.00
C GLU A 109 -17.99 -3.55 14.57
N SER A 110 -16.81 -4.11 14.84
CA SER A 110 -16.68 -5.45 15.40
C SER A 110 -16.91 -5.40 16.91
N SER A 111 -17.73 -6.32 17.43
CA SER A 111 -17.86 -6.54 18.87
C SER A 111 -16.74 -7.40 19.45
N GLU A 112 -15.88 -7.95 18.59
CA GLU A 112 -14.78 -8.82 19.00
C GLU A 112 -13.65 -8.02 19.65
N ALA A 113 -13.06 -8.59 20.71
CA ALA A 113 -11.87 -8.00 21.32
C ALA A 113 -10.71 -7.97 20.32
N MET A 114 -9.93 -6.88 20.35
CA MET A 114 -8.74 -6.70 19.51
C MET A 114 -9.05 -6.78 18.00
N ALA A 115 -10.27 -6.41 17.61
CA ALA A 115 -10.71 -6.32 16.23
C ALA A 115 -11.03 -4.87 15.82
N ALA A 116 -10.88 -4.58 14.54
CA ALA A 116 -11.30 -3.33 13.92
C ALA A 116 -11.94 -3.60 12.56
N GLY A 117 -12.97 -2.82 12.22
CA GLY A 117 -13.53 -2.82 10.88
C GLY A 117 -12.51 -2.31 9.85
N ILE A 118 -12.42 -3.00 8.70
CA ILE A 118 -11.62 -2.56 7.55
C ILE A 118 -12.53 -1.78 6.59
N ASN A 119 -12.40 -0.47 6.59
CA ASN A 119 -13.13 0.43 5.70
C ASN A 119 -12.54 0.39 4.29
N GLN A 120 -13.29 0.88 3.31
CA GLN A 120 -12.81 1.04 1.95
C GLN A 120 -13.41 2.28 1.29
N ASP A 121 -12.93 2.62 0.10
CA ASP A 121 -13.39 3.76 -0.73
C ASP A 121 -14.62 3.44 -1.62
N GLY A 122 -15.19 2.24 -1.46
CA GLY A 122 -16.31 1.74 -2.25
C GLY A 122 -15.99 1.40 -3.70
N THR A 123 -14.70 1.27 -4.00
CA THR A 123 -14.20 0.93 -5.34
C THR A 123 -13.27 -0.29 -5.36
N ASP A 124 -13.10 -0.96 -4.21
CA ASP A 124 -12.17 -2.07 -4.00
C ASP A 124 -10.69 -1.73 -4.28
N TYR A 125 -10.27 -0.45 -4.14
CA TYR A 125 -8.88 -0.05 -4.39
C TYR A 125 -8.03 0.10 -3.15
N SER A 126 -8.62 0.50 -2.03
CA SER A 126 -7.88 0.68 -0.78
C SER A 126 -8.70 0.23 0.42
N TYR A 127 -8.02 -0.46 1.34
CA TYR A 127 -8.61 -1.04 2.55
C TYR A 127 -7.87 -0.52 3.79
N PHE A 128 -8.58 0.22 4.63
CA PHE A 128 -7.96 1.01 5.70
C PHE A 128 -8.74 0.95 7.01
N VAL A 129 -8.01 1.03 8.12
CA VAL A 129 -8.56 0.98 9.47
C VAL A 129 -8.57 2.37 10.11
N LYS A 130 -9.51 2.60 11.02
CA LYS A 130 -9.47 3.76 11.90
C LYS A 130 -8.39 3.54 12.96
N ALA A 131 -7.46 4.49 13.07
CA ALA A 131 -6.44 4.53 14.10
C ALA A 131 -6.56 5.81 14.91
N GLY A 132 -6.43 5.71 16.23
CA GLY A 132 -6.35 6.87 17.13
C GLY A 132 -4.90 7.25 17.39
N LEU A 133 -4.49 8.45 16.98
CA LEU A 133 -3.14 8.97 17.23
C LEU A 133 -3.11 9.99 18.37
N GLY A 134 -2.06 9.91 19.17
CA GLY A 134 -1.75 10.84 20.24
C GLY A 134 -2.59 10.70 21.51
N SER A 135 -2.26 11.53 22.49
CA SER A 135 -2.98 11.68 23.75
C SER A 135 -4.46 12.04 23.58
N LYS A 136 -4.83 12.79 22.54
CA LYS A 136 -6.23 13.14 22.23
C LYS A 136 -6.98 12.06 21.44
N GLY A 137 -6.29 11.01 20.96
CA GLY A 137 -6.89 9.94 20.18
C GLY A 137 -7.47 10.41 18.83
N LYS A 138 -6.75 11.32 18.15
CA LYS A 138 -7.16 11.86 16.86
C LYS A 138 -7.34 10.73 15.85
N GLN A 139 -8.55 10.58 15.34
CA GLN A 139 -8.89 9.53 14.38
C GLN A 139 -8.28 9.86 13.01
N VAL A 140 -7.62 8.88 12.42
CA VAL A 140 -7.08 8.89 11.05
C VAL A 140 -7.36 7.55 10.40
N TYR A 141 -7.43 7.52 9.07
CA TYR A 141 -7.48 6.29 8.29
C TYR A 141 -6.09 5.85 7.89
N LEU A 142 -5.69 4.64 8.27
CA LEU A 142 -4.42 4.05 7.85
C LEU A 142 -4.67 2.83 6.96
N LEU A 143 -4.10 2.84 5.76
CA LEU A 143 -4.05 1.66 4.88
C LEU A 143 -3.36 0.52 5.61
N VAL A 144 -3.97 -0.66 5.64
CA VAL A 144 -3.32 -1.86 6.19
C VAL A 144 -2.44 -2.43 5.10
N ASP A 145 -1.12 -2.44 5.31
CA ASP A 145 -0.17 -2.79 4.26
C ASP A 145 0.83 -3.85 4.76
N THR A 146 0.62 -5.11 4.36
CA THR A 146 1.52 -6.22 4.70
C THR A 146 2.83 -6.22 3.91
N GLY A 147 2.94 -5.44 2.83
CA GLY A 147 4.20 -5.16 2.14
C GLY A 147 5.06 -4.08 2.81
N ALA A 148 4.46 -3.19 3.61
CA ALA A 148 5.15 -2.08 4.27
C ALA A 148 5.80 -2.42 5.61
N GLY A 149 7.06 -2.00 5.77
CA GLY A 149 7.77 -2.05 7.04
C GLY A 149 7.53 -0.80 7.91
N SER A 150 7.27 0.33 7.27
CA SER A 150 7.04 1.61 7.93
C SER A 150 5.57 1.97 8.08
N THR A 151 5.25 2.60 9.20
CA THR A 151 3.98 3.32 9.41
C THR A 151 4.21 4.82 9.28
N TRP A 152 3.32 5.53 8.62
CA TRP A 152 3.35 6.99 8.54
C TRP A 152 1.95 7.61 8.39
N VAL A 153 1.86 8.91 8.66
CA VAL A 153 0.63 9.72 8.51
C VAL A 153 0.96 11.08 7.90
N MET A 154 0.02 11.69 7.18
CA MET A 154 0.16 13.05 6.67
C MET A 154 0.33 14.05 7.83
N GLY A 155 1.37 14.89 7.75
CA GLY A 155 1.72 15.82 8.82
C GLY A 155 0.93 17.13 8.78
N SER A 156 0.63 17.69 9.95
CA SER A 156 -0.09 18.97 10.06
C SER A 156 0.62 20.18 9.45
N GLY A 157 1.94 20.08 9.21
CA GLY A 157 2.74 21.10 8.55
C GLY A 157 2.93 20.89 7.05
N CYS A 158 2.37 19.83 6.48
CA CYS A 158 2.47 19.52 5.06
C CYS A 158 1.45 20.36 4.26
N THR A 159 1.91 21.00 3.18
CA THR A 159 1.09 21.87 2.33
C THR A 159 0.81 21.30 0.95
N ASP A 160 1.28 20.08 0.66
CA ASP A 160 1.03 19.41 -0.60
C ASP A 160 -0.48 19.11 -0.76
N THR A 161 -0.91 18.87 -2.00
CA THR A 161 -2.33 18.62 -2.35
C THR A 161 -2.92 17.48 -1.52
N SER A 162 -2.20 16.37 -1.40
CA SER A 162 -2.62 15.21 -0.63
C SER A 162 -2.85 15.57 0.84
N CYS A 163 -1.94 16.32 1.47
CA CYS A 163 -2.09 16.74 2.86
C CYS A 163 -3.24 17.71 3.11
N SER A 164 -3.58 18.53 2.10
CA SER A 164 -4.66 19.51 2.20
C SER A 164 -6.05 18.87 2.16
N THR A 165 -6.15 17.68 1.56
CA THR A 165 -7.41 16.94 1.36
C THR A 165 -7.65 15.85 2.41
N HIS A 166 -6.60 15.45 3.14
CA HIS A 166 -6.64 14.39 4.15
C HIS A 166 -6.67 14.93 5.58
N THR A 167 -6.96 14.04 6.53
CA THR A 167 -6.71 14.29 7.95
C THR A 167 -5.20 14.27 8.19
N THR A 168 -4.73 15.26 8.94
CA THR A 168 -3.30 15.40 9.25
C THR A 168 -3.06 15.26 10.74
N PHE A 169 -1.86 14.85 11.14
CA PHE A 169 -1.47 14.74 12.55
C PHE A 169 -0.23 15.57 12.87
N GLY A 170 -0.19 16.19 14.04
CA GLY A 170 1.01 16.89 14.51
C GLY A 170 0.94 17.38 15.96
N PRO A 171 1.89 18.25 16.38
CA PRO A 171 2.05 18.64 17.78
C PRO A 171 0.79 19.26 18.42
N GLY A 172 -0.04 19.95 17.66
CA GLY A 172 -1.30 20.53 18.15
C GLY A 172 -2.35 19.47 18.54
N ASP A 173 -2.21 18.25 18.03
CA ASP A 173 -3.15 17.15 18.23
C ASP A 173 -2.80 16.28 19.44
N SER A 174 -1.64 16.47 20.07
CA SER A 174 -1.22 15.60 21.17
C SER A 174 -0.20 16.25 22.11
N SER A 175 -0.45 16.15 23.42
CA SER A 175 0.50 16.54 24.46
C SER A 175 1.62 15.52 24.70
N THR A 176 1.53 14.33 24.10
CA THR A 176 2.55 13.26 24.19
C THR A 176 3.41 13.17 22.93
N PHE A 177 3.20 14.08 21.98
CA PHE A 177 3.97 14.15 20.74
C PHE A 177 5.43 14.45 21.03
N THR A 178 6.33 13.57 20.59
CA THR A 178 7.77 13.75 20.72
C THR A 178 8.44 13.63 19.35
N ASP A 179 9.25 14.62 18.97
CA ASP A 179 10.08 14.52 17.78
C ASP A 179 11.24 13.54 18.04
N ALA A 180 11.41 12.53 17.19
CA ALA A 180 12.47 11.53 17.35
C ALA A 180 13.82 12.02 16.80
N GLY A 181 13.88 13.21 16.18
CA GLY A 181 15.11 13.82 15.67
C GLY A 181 15.70 13.13 14.45
N LYS A 182 14.94 12.25 13.79
CA LYS A 182 15.35 11.49 12.60
C LYS A 182 14.41 11.78 11.44
N SER A 183 14.95 11.93 10.24
CA SER A 183 14.14 11.98 9.01
C SER A 183 13.74 10.56 8.58
N PHE A 184 12.65 10.47 7.83
CA PHE A 184 12.27 9.26 7.10
C PHE A 184 11.92 9.61 5.66
N SER A 185 12.10 8.65 4.75
CA SER A 185 11.78 8.79 3.34
C SER A 185 11.41 7.44 2.74
N VAL A 186 10.15 7.27 2.37
CA VAL A 186 9.67 6.03 1.73
C VAL A 186 9.33 6.31 0.27
N SER A 187 9.79 5.41 -0.60
CA SER A 187 9.51 5.45 -2.03
C SER A 187 8.65 4.25 -2.41
N TYR A 188 7.49 4.55 -2.98
CA TYR A 188 6.50 3.62 -3.50
C TYR A 188 6.58 3.54 -5.01
N GLY A 189 5.92 2.54 -5.61
CA GLY A 189 6.01 2.28 -7.06
C GLY A 189 5.83 3.52 -7.95
N THR A 190 4.90 4.42 -7.58
CA THR A 190 4.65 5.68 -8.32
C THR A 190 4.56 6.93 -7.42
N GLY A 191 4.98 6.84 -6.16
CA GLY A 191 4.86 7.94 -5.19
C GLY A 191 5.96 7.96 -4.15
N THR A 192 6.16 9.10 -3.48
CA THR A 192 7.14 9.23 -2.39
C THR A 192 6.54 10.00 -1.22
N VAL A 193 7.02 9.67 -0.02
CA VAL A 193 6.68 10.38 1.22
C VAL A 193 7.98 10.69 1.94
N GLN A 194 8.14 11.93 2.39
CA GLN A 194 9.30 12.35 3.18
C GLN A 194 8.84 13.12 4.40
N GLY A 195 9.59 13.01 5.49
CA GLY A 195 9.32 13.79 6.68
C GLY A 195 10.24 13.45 7.84
N LYS A 196 9.67 13.39 9.03
CA LYS A 196 10.39 13.07 10.26
C LYS A 196 9.71 11.97 11.05
N LEU A 197 10.50 11.19 11.78
CA LEU A 197 10.01 10.23 12.74
C LEU A 197 9.53 10.97 13.99
N VAL A 198 8.36 10.56 14.48
CA VAL A 198 7.75 11.09 15.69
C VAL A 198 7.33 9.92 16.56
N THR A 199 7.50 10.06 17.87
CA THR A 199 7.05 9.07 18.84
C THR A 199 5.81 9.62 19.55
N ASP A 200 4.72 8.87 19.46
CA ASP A 200 3.49 9.16 20.20
C ASP A 200 2.70 7.87 20.46
N THR A 201 1.47 7.99 20.96
CA THR A 201 0.59 6.86 21.14
C THR A 201 -0.19 6.55 19.86
N ILE A 202 -0.26 5.27 19.50
CA ILE A 202 -1.17 4.74 18.48
C ILE A 202 -2.19 3.80 19.14
N ASN A 203 -3.44 3.86 18.68
CA ASN A 203 -4.51 2.95 19.06
C ASN A 203 -5.15 2.36 17.81
N VAL A 204 -5.00 1.05 17.60
CA VAL A 204 -5.64 0.30 16.51
C VAL A 204 -6.36 -0.89 17.12
N ALA A 205 -7.63 -1.13 16.78
CA ALA A 205 -8.41 -2.25 17.30
C ALA A 205 -8.45 -2.32 18.85
N GLY A 206 -8.40 -1.16 19.52
CA GLY A 206 -8.34 -1.07 20.99
C GLY A 206 -6.94 -1.31 21.59
N ILE A 207 -5.93 -1.61 20.76
CA ILE A 207 -4.55 -1.84 21.18
C ILE A 207 -3.79 -0.53 21.24
N ARG A 208 -3.50 -0.06 22.46
CA ARG A 208 -2.77 1.18 22.71
C ARG A 208 -1.29 0.94 22.94
N LEU A 209 -0.42 1.56 22.13
CA LEU A 209 1.04 1.43 22.18
C LEU A 209 1.72 2.78 22.06
N LYS A 210 2.89 2.93 22.70
CA LYS A 210 3.84 4.00 22.35
C LYS A 210 4.64 3.52 21.15
N TYR A 211 4.71 4.32 20.09
CA TYR A 211 5.19 3.88 18.80
C TYR A 211 5.83 5.03 18.02
N THR A 212 6.92 4.77 17.31
CA THR A 212 7.58 5.74 16.43
C THR A 212 7.15 5.53 14.99
N PHE A 213 6.51 6.54 14.39
CA PHE A 213 6.00 6.51 13.02
C PHE A 213 6.40 7.77 12.25
N GLY A 214 6.30 7.73 10.93
CA GLY A 214 6.59 8.87 10.07
C GLY A 214 5.49 9.94 10.12
N GLN A 215 5.87 11.19 10.32
CA GLN A 215 5.03 12.36 10.07
C GLN A 215 5.48 13.01 8.75
N ALA A 216 4.70 12.81 7.69
CA ALA A 216 5.03 13.32 6.36
C ALA A 216 4.99 14.85 6.32
N SER A 217 6.05 15.46 5.82
CA SER A 217 6.09 16.89 5.46
C SER A 217 6.03 17.11 3.95
N LYS A 218 6.28 16.07 3.15
CA LYS A 218 6.13 16.04 1.70
C LYS A 218 5.48 14.74 1.25
N THR A 219 4.58 14.83 0.28
CA THR A 219 3.84 13.69 -0.29
C THR A 219 3.64 13.89 -1.79
N SER A 220 3.79 12.84 -2.58
CA SER A 220 3.38 12.88 -3.99
C SER A 220 1.86 13.03 -4.16
N ASP A 221 1.43 13.65 -5.26
CA ASP A 221 0.01 13.88 -5.57
C ASP A 221 -0.79 12.58 -5.76
N VAL A 222 -0.13 11.45 -6.07
CA VAL A 222 -0.80 10.14 -6.21
C VAL A 222 -1.60 9.75 -4.97
N PHE A 223 -1.19 10.20 -3.78
CA PHE A 223 -1.91 9.95 -2.53
C PHE A 223 -3.24 10.72 -2.43
N SER A 224 -3.48 11.71 -3.27
CA SER A 224 -4.78 12.40 -3.38
C SER A 224 -5.86 11.53 -4.04
N HIS A 225 -5.52 10.40 -4.64
CA HIS A 225 -6.52 9.48 -5.22
C HIS A 225 -7.02 8.43 -4.23
N PHE A 226 -6.35 8.28 -3.08
CA PHE A 226 -6.74 7.33 -2.05
C PHE A 226 -7.45 8.04 -0.90
N ALA A 227 -8.27 7.31 -0.16
CA ALA A 227 -9.06 7.87 0.93
C ALA A 227 -8.36 7.81 2.31
N PHE A 228 -7.18 7.20 2.38
CA PHE A 228 -6.43 7.00 3.63
C PHE A 228 -5.49 8.16 3.93
N ASP A 229 -5.33 8.48 5.21
CA ASP A 229 -4.48 9.57 5.72
C ASP A 229 -3.01 9.15 5.91
N GLY A 230 -2.72 7.86 5.78
CA GLY A 230 -1.41 7.25 5.97
C GLY A 230 -1.41 5.74 5.76
N ILE A 231 -0.28 5.10 6.06
CA ILE A 231 -0.09 3.65 5.93
C ILE A 231 0.29 3.08 7.30
N LEU A 232 -0.32 1.96 7.67
CA LEU A 232 0.05 1.10 8.80
C LEU A 232 0.87 -0.07 8.25
N GLY A 233 2.17 -0.06 8.51
CA GLY A 233 3.10 -1.10 8.05
C GLY A 233 2.96 -2.39 8.85
N MET A 234 2.67 -3.48 8.14
CA MET A 234 2.34 -4.80 8.68
C MET A 234 3.28 -5.92 8.18
N SER A 235 4.40 -5.59 7.52
CA SER A 235 5.49 -6.52 7.23
C SER A 235 6.20 -6.97 8.52
N MET A 236 6.89 -8.12 8.51
CA MET A 236 7.83 -8.47 9.60
C MET A 236 9.23 -7.86 9.37
N GLY A 237 9.50 -7.40 8.15
CA GLY A 237 10.76 -6.78 7.79
C GLY A 237 10.92 -5.37 8.40
N GLN A 238 12.18 -4.90 8.47
CA GLN A 238 12.49 -3.56 9.00
C GLN A 238 12.07 -2.47 8.00
N GLY A 239 11.48 -1.38 8.48
CA GLY A 239 11.26 -0.16 7.70
C GLY A 239 12.15 1.00 8.17
N ASP A 240 11.81 2.20 7.70
CA ASP A 240 12.35 3.48 8.18
C ASP A 240 11.79 3.88 9.58
N SER A 241 10.57 3.44 9.93
CA SER A 241 9.98 3.63 11.27
C SER A 241 10.16 2.40 12.17
N ASP A 242 9.67 2.47 13.42
CA ASP A 242 9.54 1.26 14.23
C ASP A 242 8.61 0.27 13.50
N ASN A 243 8.91 -1.02 13.54
CA ASN A 243 8.03 -2.05 12.96
C ASN A 243 6.85 -2.31 13.91
N PHE A 244 5.61 -2.23 13.40
CA PHE A 244 4.40 -2.32 14.22
C PHE A 244 4.24 -3.69 14.88
N LEU A 245 4.40 -4.77 14.11
CA LEU A 245 4.30 -6.15 14.62
C LEU A 245 5.35 -6.43 15.70
N LYS A 246 6.60 -5.99 15.48
CA LYS A 246 7.67 -6.09 16.48
C LYS A 246 7.32 -5.32 17.75
N THR A 247 6.78 -4.11 17.63
CA THR A 247 6.36 -3.30 18.78
C THR A 247 5.23 -3.97 19.57
N LEU A 248 4.28 -4.59 18.88
CA LEU A 248 3.21 -5.39 19.49
C LEU A 248 3.75 -6.58 20.29
N VAL A 249 4.67 -7.34 19.69
CA VAL A 249 5.33 -8.50 20.31
C VAL A 249 6.08 -8.09 21.57
N GLU A 250 6.89 -7.02 21.48
CA GLU A 250 7.68 -6.50 22.61
C GLU A 250 6.79 -5.97 23.74
N ALA A 251 5.65 -5.36 23.39
CA ALA A 251 4.67 -4.88 24.36
C ALA A 251 3.85 -6.00 25.01
N LYS A 252 3.94 -7.25 24.52
CA LYS A 252 3.22 -8.44 25.03
C LYS A 252 1.72 -8.19 25.21
N LYS A 253 1.11 -7.53 24.22
CA LYS A 253 -0.33 -7.19 24.22
C LYS A 253 -1.22 -8.28 23.64
N LEU A 254 -0.63 -9.28 22.99
CA LEU A 254 -1.33 -10.36 22.30
C LEU A 254 -0.93 -11.71 22.90
N ASP A 255 -1.91 -12.63 22.99
CA ASP A 255 -1.64 -14.02 23.39
C ASP A 255 -0.84 -14.77 22.32
N LYS A 256 -1.11 -14.47 21.04
CA LYS A 256 -0.39 -14.97 19.87
C LYS A 256 -0.06 -13.81 18.95
N ASN A 257 1.15 -13.77 18.40
CA ASN A 257 1.55 -12.70 17.48
C ASN A 257 1.09 -13.06 16.06
N LEU A 258 -0.23 -13.02 15.88
CA LEU A 258 -0.87 -13.22 14.60
C LEU A 258 -2.01 -12.22 14.40
N PHE A 259 -2.40 -12.02 13.15
CA PHE A 259 -3.60 -11.29 12.80
C PHE A 259 -4.33 -11.97 11.64
N GLY A 260 -5.66 -11.89 11.66
CA GLY A 260 -6.53 -12.36 10.60
C GLY A 260 -7.17 -11.19 9.85
N ILE A 261 -7.34 -11.33 8.54
CA ILE A 261 -7.91 -10.34 7.64
C ILE A 261 -9.05 -10.97 6.83
N HIS A 262 -10.18 -10.28 6.83
CA HIS A 262 -11.32 -10.50 5.94
C HIS A 262 -11.60 -9.21 5.18
N LEU A 263 -11.54 -9.24 3.86
CA LEU A 263 -11.90 -8.09 3.01
C LEU A 263 -13.30 -8.28 2.42
N ASN A 264 -14.05 -7.19 2.37
CA ASN A 264 -15.38 -7.16 1.77
C ASN A 264 -15.31 -6.56 0.37
N ARG A 265 -16.01 -7.13 -0.61
CA ARG A 265 -16.19 -6.47 -1.92
C ARG A 265 -17.24 -5.37 -1.80
N ALA A 266 -16.96 -4.19 -2.32
CA ALA A 266 -17.89 -3.05 -2.36
C ALA A 266 -19.25 -3.41 -2.98
N SER A 267 -19.26 -4.35 -3.93
CA SER A 267 -20.49 -4.81 -4.59
C SER A 267 -21.35 -5.78 -3.77
N ASP A 268 -20.84 -6.32 -2.66
CA ASP A 268 -21.53 -7.32 -1.83
C ASP A 268 -22.41 -6.68 -0.73
N GLY A 269 -22.55 -5.34 -0.73
CA GLY A 269 -23.50 -4.62 0.13
C GLY A 269 -22.82 -3.96 1.33
N SER A 270 -23.32 -4.25 2.54
CA SER A 270 -22.75 -3.69 3.77
C SER A 270 -21.34 -4.20 3.99
N ASN A 271 -20.41 -3.27 4.23
CA ASN A 271 -19.02 -3.63 4.48
C ASN A 271 -18.89 -4.35 5.83
N ASN A 272 -18.42 -5.59 5.79
CA ASN A 272 -18.19 -6.44 6.95
C ASN A 272 -16.69 -6.82 7.11
N GLY A 273 -15.79 -6.10 6.42
CA GLY A 273 -14.36 -6.31 6.48
C GLY A 273 -13.80 -6.13 7.89
N GLU A 274 -12.83 -6.94 8.27
CA GLU A 274 -12.30 -6.98 9.64
C GLU A 274 -10.83 -7.36 9.65
N ILE A 275 -10.07 -6.68 10.50
CA ILE A 275 -8.78 -7.16 11.01
C ILE A 275 -8.94 -7.56 12.48
N LYS A 276 -8.41 -8.71 12.86
CA LYS A 276 -8.39 -9.18 14.25
C LYS A 276 -6.99 -9.60 14.66
N PHE A 277 -6.53 -9.09 15.80
CA PHE A 277 -5.21 -9.39 16.36
C PHE A 277 -5.32 -10.45 17.46
N GLY A 278 -4.26 -11.27 17.63
CA GLY A 278 -4.16 -12.24 18.72
C GLY A 278 -4.89 -13.56 18.49
N SER A 279 -5.87 -13.59 17.58
CA SER A 279 -6.68 -14.77 17.27
C SER A 279 -7.32 -14.64 15.89
N THR A 280 -7.85 -15.76 15.38
CA THR A 280 -8.69 -15.77 14.18
C THR A 280 -10.15 -15.45 14.54
N ASN A 281 -10.95 -15.06 13.55
CA ASN A 281 -12.39 -14.90 13.71
C ASN A 281 -13.14 -16.02 12.96
N PRO A 282 -13.71 -17.01 13.67
CA PRO A 282 -14.43 -18.11 13.05
C PRO A 282 -15.68 -17.68 12.27
N ASP A 283 -16.25 -16.50 12.57
CA ASP A 283 -17.42 -15.98 11.85
C ASP A 283 -17.06 -15.42 10.47
N LYS A 284 -15.76 -15.26 10.17
CA LYS A 284 -15.26 -14.70 8.91
C LYS A 284 -14.77 -15.76 7.92
N HIS A 285 -14.73 -17.03 8.30
CA HIS A 285 -14.32 -18.12 7.40
C HIS A 285 -15.16 -19.38 7.57
N ILE A 286 -15.09 -20.26 6.58
CA ILE A 286 -15.67 -21.60 6.63
C ILE A 286 -14.58 -22.64 6.38
N GLY A 287 -14.76 -23.81 7.01
CA GLY A 287 -13.77 -24.87 6.98
C GLY A 287 -12.50 -24.53 7.77
N ASP A 288 -11.52 -25.42 7.66
CA ASP A 288 -10.24 -25.30 8.36
C ASP A 288 -9.30 -24.31 7.66
N ILE A 289 -8.45 -23.66 8.45
CA ILE A 289 -7.39 -22.79 7.96
C ILE A 289 -6.18 -23.65 7.60
N SER A 290 -5.79 -23.64 6.34
CA SER A 290 -4.58 -24.31 5.88
C SER A 290 -3.39 -23.37 5.91
N TYR A 291 -2.29 -23.81 6.51
CA TYR A 291 -1.11 -22.99 6.71
C TYR A 291 0.04 -23.39 5.78
N THR A 292 0.62 -22.40 5.11
CA THR A 292 1.82 -22.54 4.28
C THR A 292 2.98 -21.79 4.94
N PRO A 293 4.14 -22.42 5.19
CA PRO A 293 5.33 -21.74 5.72
C PRO A 293 5.82 -20.64 4.78
N ILE A 294 6.33 -19.56 5.37
CA ILE A 294 6.92 -18.46 4.60
C ILE A 294 8.22 -18.92 3.94
N GLY A 295 8.35 -18.64 2.65
CA GLY A 295 9.54 -18.94 1.85
C GLY A 295 10.54 -17.77 1.75
N SER A 296 10.16 -16.55 2.13
CA SER A 296 11.08 -15.41 2.18
C SER A 296 12.06 -15.52 3.35
N LYS A 297 13.29 -15.06 3.13
CA LYS A 297 14.35 -15.00 4.15
C LYS A 297 14.35 -13.67 4.92
N ASN A 298 13.65 -12.65 4.43
CA ASN A 298 13.78 -11.27 4.90
C ASN A 298 12.61 -10.78 5.77
N GLY A 299 11.66 -11.66 6.07
CA GLY A 299 10.48 -11.31 6.86
C GLY A 299 9.27 -10.88 6.02
N ASP A 300 9.29 -11.15 4.71
CA ASP A 300 8.16 -10.85 3.84
C ASP A 300 7.08 -11.91 3.98
N TRP A 301 5.81 -11.51 3.85
CA TRP A 301 4.67 -12.41 3.81
C TRP A 301 4.58 -13.11 2.44
N ALA A 302 5.56 -13.97 2.16
CA ALA A 302 5.66 -14.67 0.88
C ALA A 302 5.60 -16.19 1.06
N ILE A 303 4.67 -16.84 0.37
CA ILE A 303 4.47 -18.30 0.40
C ILE A 303 4.62 -18.90 -1.00
N GLN A 304 5.03 -20.17 -1.06
CA GLN A 304 5.20 -20.88 -2.33
C GLN A 304 3.83 -21.16 -2.96
N ILE A 305 3.62 -20.73 -4.22
CA ILE A 305 2.45 -21.12 -5.00
C ILE A 305 2.74 -22.40 -5.78
N ASP A 306 1.79 -23.34 -5.78
CA ASP A 306 1.93 -24.61 -6.51
C ASP A 306 1.56 -24.43 -7.98
N ASP A 307 0.38 -23.84 -8.26
CA ASP A 307 -0.10 -23.55 -9.61
C ASP A 307 -1.25 -22.54 -9.62
N MET A 308 -1.62 -22.08 -10.82
CA MET A 308 -2.86 -21.38 -11.11
C MET A 308 -3.69 -22.10 -12.16
N ALA A 309 -5.01 -21.93 -12.10
CA ALA A 309 -5.93 -22.54 -13.06
C ALA A 309 -7.06 -21.58 -13.46
N TYR A 310 -7.61 -21.79 -14.65
CA TYR A 310 -8.85 -21.17 -15.12
C TYR A 310 -9.92 -22.25 -15.30
N ASP A 311 -11.03 -22.17 -14.57
CA ASP A 311 -12.12 -23.16 -14.61
C ASP A 311 -11.62 -24.62 -14.45
N GLY A 312 -10.64 -24.82 -13.56
CA GLY A 312 -9.99 -26.12 -13.31
C GLY A 312 -8.90 -26.52 -14.33
N LYS A 313 -8.71 -25.76 -15.41
CA LYS A 313 -7.60 -25.98 -16.35
C LYS A 313 -6.32 -25.34 -15.81
N LYS A 314 -5.37 -26.18 -15.40
CA LYS A 314 -4.03 -25.80 -14.94
C LYS A 314 -3.26 -25.01 -16.01
N ALA A 315 -2.50 -24.02 -15.55
CA ALA A 315 -1.72 -23.13 -16.39
C ALA A 315 -0.21 -23.36 -16.29
N ASP A 316 0.26 -24.17 -15.32
CA ASP A 316 1.67 -24.34 -14.98
C ASP A 316 2.34 -22.99 -14.66
N ALA A 317 1.62 -22.14 -13.93
CA ALA A 317 1.98 -20.76 -13.59
C ALA A 317 2.41 -20.60 -12.11
N GLY A 318 2.65 -21.71 -11.41
CA GLY A 318 3.23 -21.72 -10.07
C GLY A 318 4.73 -22.02 -10.04
N GLY A 319 5.21 -22.55 -8.92
CA GLY A 319 6.63 -22.89 -8.72
C GLY A 319 7.52 -21.73 -8.27
N VAL A 320 6.93 -20.57 -7.99
CA VAL A 320 7.62 -19.37 -7.49
C VAL A 320 7.02 -18.91 -6.16
N LEU A 321 7.62 -17.90 -5.53
CA LEU A 321 7.02 -17.25 -4.37
C LEU A 321 5.84 -16.35 -4.79
N SER A 322 4.88 -16.22 -3.88
CA SER A 322 3.77 -15.27 -3.96
C SER A 322 3.75 -14.42 -2.69
N TYR A 323 3.97 -13.12 -2.86
CA TYR A 323 3.86 -12.10 -1.83
C TYR A 323 2.38 -11.78 -1.59
N ILE A 324 1.92 -11.88 -0.36
CA ILE A 324 0.53 -11.62 0.02
C ILE A 324 0.45 -10.22 0.62
N ASP A 325 -0.13 -9.29 -0.14
CA ASP A 325 0.01 -7.86 0.11
C ASP A 325 -1.34 -7.12 0.17
N THR A 326 -1.76 -6.73 1.36
CA THR A 326 -2.99 -5.95 1.59
C THR A 326 -2.86 -4.48 1.18
N GLY A 327 -1.65 -4.01 0.87
CA GLY A 327 -1.41 -2.67 0.34
C GLY A 327 -1.64 -2.61 -1.18
N THR A 328 -1.74 -3.73 -1.87
CA THR A 328 -1.83 -3.76 -3.34
C THR A 328 -3.25 -4.14 -3.79
N SER A 329 -3.85 -3.41 -4.72
CA SER A 329 -5.22 -3.71 -5.19
C SER A 329 -5.31 -4.90 -6.17
N PHE A 330 -4.28 -5.08 -7.01
CA PHE A 330 -4.28 -6.01 -8.15
C PHE A 330 -3.31 -7.18 -7.98
N ILE A 331 -3.27 -8.07 -8.97
CA ILE A 331 -2.30 -9.15 -9.04
C ILE A 331 -1.22 -8.79 -10.06
N PHE A 332 0.04 -8.93 -9.66
CA PHE A 332 1.20 -8.72 -10.52
C PHE A 332 2.09 -9.96 -10.52
N GLY A 333 2.74 -10.23 -11.65
CA GLY A 333 3.72 -11.30 -11.72
C GLY A 333 4.52 -11.30 -13.02
N PRO A 334 5.45 -12.27 -13.17
CA PRO A 334 6.29 -12.38 -14.36
C PRO A 334 5.46 -12.45 -15.64
N PRO A 335 5.77 -11.65 -16.68
CA PRO A 335 5.02 -11.66 -17.93
C PRO A 335 4.86 -13.06 -18.55
N SER A 336 5.84 -13.94 -18.34
CA SER A 336 5.80 -15.33 -18.81
C SER A 336 4.72 -16.16 -18.09
N LEU A 337 4.57 -16.01 -16.77
CA LEU A 337 3.58 -16.73 -15.97
C LEU A 337 2.17 -16.14 -16.18
N VAL A 338 2.06 -14.80 -16.28
CA VAL A 338 0.81 -14.13 -16.63
C VAL A 338 0.32 -14.57 -18.01
N ARG A 339 1.21 -14.71 -18.99
CA ARG A 339 0.86 -15.27 -20.31
C ARG A 339 0.35 -16.70 -20.22
N LYS A 340 0.98 -17.55 -19.40
CA LYS A 340 0.56 -18.95 -19.22
C LYS A 340 -0.89 -19.04 -18.73
N ILE A 341 -1.27 -18.28 -17.70
CA ILE A 341 -2.66 -18.28 -17.22
C ILE A 341 -3.61 -17.74 -18.29
N HIS A 342 -3.30 -16.65 -18.97
CA HIS A 342 -4.19 -16.09 -20.00
C HIS A 342 -4.35 -17.02 -21.22
N ASN A 343 -3.33 -17.80 -21.58
CA ASN A 343 -3.44 -18.84 -22.63
C ASN A 343 -4.49 -19.93 -22.29
N THR A 344 -4.88 -20.08 -21.02
CA THR A 344 -5.95 -20.98 -20.62
C THR A 344 -7.35 -20.36 -20.74
N ILE A 345 -7.45 -19.04 -20.86
CA ILE A 345 -8.70 -18.26 -20.90
C ILE A 345 -9.14 -18.05 -22.37
N PRO A 346 -10.22 -18.70 -22.84
CA PRO A 346 -10.71 -18.50 -24.21
C PRO A 346 -11.12 -17.05 -24.45
N GLY A 347 -10.68 -16.48 -25.58
CA GLY A 347 -10.99 -15.10 -25.94
C GLY A 347 -10.16 -14.04 -25.22
N SER A 348 -9.21 -14.44 -24.37
CA SER A 348 -8.22 -13.48 -23.87
C SER A 348 -7.23 -13.08 -24.97
N SER A 349 -6.77 -11.84 -24.94
CA SER A 349 -5.77 -11.33 -25.88
C SER A 349 -4.98 -10.18 -25.27
N SER A 350 -3.78 -9.93 -25.78
CA SER A 350 -2.91 -8.85 -25.34
C SER A 350 -2.10 -8.31 -26.50
N SER A 351 -1.94 -6.99 -26.58
CA SER A 351 -1.10 -6.30 -27.57
C SER A 351 0.33 -6.05 -27.09
N ASP A 352 0.53 -5.88 -25.78
CA ASP A 352 1.82 -5.57 -25.14
C ASP A 352 2.45 -6.77 -24.43
N GLY A 353 1.69 -7.86 -24.26
CA GLY A 353 2.07 -9.04 -23.49
C GLY A 353 2.03 -8.87 -21.97
N LEU A 354 1.61 -7.71 -21.47
CA LEU A 354 1.58 -7.34 -20.04
C LEU A 354 0.14 -7.13 -19.55
N THR A 355 -0.71 -6.55 -20.39
CA THR A 355 -2.11 -6.21 -20.10
C THR A 355 -3.01 -7.05 -21.02
N TYR A 356 -3.99 -7.74 -20.45
CA TYR A 356 -4.84 -8.67 -21.21
C TYR A 356 -6.30 -8.21 -21.20
N THR A 357 -6.89 -8.12 -22.38
CA THR A 357 -8.34 -8.04 -22.56
C THR A 357 -8.93 -9.43 -22.38
N VAL A 358 -10.05 -9.53 -21.67
CA VAL A 358 -10.74 -10.79 -21.37
C VAL A 358 -12.24 -10.67 -21.64
N PRO A 359 -12.97 -11.78 -21.88
CA PRO A 359 -14.40 -11.71 -22.11
C PRO A 359 -15.15 -11.19 -20.88
N CYS A 360 -15.77 -10.02 -20.99
CA CYS A 360 -16.58 -9.40 -19.93
C CYS A 360 -17.71 -10.29 -19.40
N SER A 361 -18.20 -11.24 -20.21
CA SER A 361 -19.29 -12.15 -19.86
C SER A 361 -18.83 -13.41 -19.14
N SER A 362 -17.52 -13.59 -18.91
CA SER A 362 -17.02 -14.78 -18.21
C SER A 362 -17.52 -14.79 -16.76
N ASN A 363 -18.10 -15.92 -16.38
CA ASN A 363 -18.51 -16.24 -15.01
C ASN A 363 -17.61 -17.29 -14.36
N LYS A 364 -16.47 -17.59 -14.99
CA LYS A 364 -15.54 -18.64 -14.57
C LYS A 364 -14.55 -18.12 -13.54
N THR A 365 -14.15 -19.00 -12.63
CA THR A 365 -13.19 -18.65 -11.57
C THR A 365 -11.76 -18.86 -12.04
N LEU A 366 -10.86 -17.99 -11.60
CA LEU A 366 -9.45 -18.35 -11.48
C LEU A 366 -9.25 -19.13 -10.17
N SER A 367 -8.21 -19.94 -10.08
CA SER A 367 -7.85 -20.63 -8.84
C SER A 367 -6.34 -20.55 -8.62
N PHE A 368 -5.95 -20.35 -7.36
CA PHE A 368 -4.57 -20.30 -6.90
C PHE A 368 -4.36 -21.46 -5.94
N THR A 369 -3.35 -22.27 -6.19
CA THR A 369 -3.10 -23.49 -5.42
C THR A 369 -1.97 -23.23 -4.44
N PHE A 370 -2.24 -23.41 -3.14
CA PHE A 370 -1.24 -23.34 -2.09
C PHE A 370 -1.32 -24.59 -1.23
N SER A 371 -0.18 -25.27 -1.04
CA SER A 371 -0.12 -26.52 -0.26
C SER A 371 -1.16 -27.55 -0.70
N GLY A 372 -1.37 -27.66 -2.01
CA GLY A 372 -2.34 -28.58 -2.64
C GLY A 372 -3.82 -28.19 -2.52
N ILE A 373 -4.13 -26.99 -2.04
CA ILE A 373 -5.52 -26.49 -1.88
C ILE A 373 -5.79 -25.35 -2.85
N ASP A 374 -6.90 -25.48 -3.60
CA ASP A 374 -7.36 -24.49 -4.57
C ASP A 374 -8.20 -23.39 -3.90
N TYR A 375 -7.75 -22.14 -4.00
CA TYR A 375 -8.51 -20.96 -3.59
C TYR A 375 -9.07 -20.24 -4.83
N LYS A 376 -10.39 -20.17 -4.92
CA LYS A 376 -11.11 -19.66 -6.10
C LYS A 376 -11.27 -18.14 -6.04
N ILE A 377 -10.85 -17.45 -7.10
CA ILE A 377 -11.11 -16.02 -7.31
C ILE A 377 -12.34 -15.86 -8.21
N SER A 378 -13.33 -15.11 -7.72
CA SER A 378 -14.55 -14.76 -8.45
C SER A 378 -14.26 -13.93 -9.71
N SER A 379 -15.04 -14.13 -10.77
CA SER A 379 -14.96 -13.28 -11.97
C SER A 379 -15.30 -11.82 -11.71
N LYS A 380 -16.02 -11.53 -10.61
CA LYS A 380 -16.22 -10.15 -10.14
C LYS A 380 -14.93 -9.43 -9.76
N ASP A 381 -13.89 -10.18 -9.40
CA ASP A 381 -12.63 -9.63 -8.89
C ASP A 381 -11.53 -9.65 -9.94
N TRP A 382 -11.39 -10.73 -10.71
CA TRP A 382 -10.32 -10.82 -11.71
C TRP A 382 -10.65 -10.16 -13.05
N ILE A 383 -11.91 -9.77 -13.30
CA ILE A 383 -12.35 -9.03 -14.50
C ILE A 383 -12.68 -7.59 -14.11
N SER A 384 -12.10 -6.61 -14.79
CA SER A 384 -12.43 -5.21 -14.60
C SER A 384 -13.86 -4.87 -15.05
N PRO A 385 -14.44 -3.76 -14.56
CA PRO A 385 -15.55 -3.11 -15.25
C PRO A 385 -15.21 -2.82 -16.72
N LYS A 386 -16.26 -2.67 -17.53
CA LYS A 386 -16.11 -2.26 -18.93
C LYS A 386 -15.49 -0.87 -19.05
N ASP A 387 -14.48 -0.74 -19.90
CA ASP A 387 -13.91 0.53 -20.30
C ASP A 387 -14.85 1.31 -21.25
N SER A 388 -14.40 2.47 -21.72
CA SER A 388 -15.15 3.32 -22.67
C SER A 388 -15.43 2.63 -24.02
N SER A 389 -14.63 1.63 -24.39
CA SER A 389 -14.78 0.82 -25.60
C SER A 389 -15.63 -0.44 -25.38
N GLY A 390 -16.10 -0.68 -24.16
CA GLY A 390 -16.89 -1.84 -23.78
C GLY A 390 -16.08 -3.12 -23.52
N ASN A 391 -14.76 -3.02 -23.46
CA ASN A 391 -13.86 -4.14 -23.19
C ASN A 391 -13.59 -4.27 -21.68
N CYS A 392 -13.21 -5.47 -21.25
CA CYS A 392 -12.80 -5.73 -19.88
C CYS A 392 -11.35 -6.17 -19.85
N THR A 393 -10.61 -5.67 -18.88
CA THR A 393 -9.21 -5.98 -18.64
C THR A 393 -9.10 -7.00 -17.50
N SER A 394 -8.17 -7.93 -17.61
CA SER A 394 -7.81 -8.81 -16.50
C SER A 394 -7.10 -8.01 -15.41
N ASN A 395 -7.48 -8.22 -14.16
CA ASN A 395 -6.79 -7.63 -13.00
C ASN A 395 -5.50 -8.38 -12.62
N LEU A 396 -4.98 -9.22 -13.54
CA LEU A 396 -3.67 -9.86 -13.48
C LEU A 396 -2.76 -9.21 -14.52
N TYR A 397 -1.73 -8.49 -14.05
CA TYR A 397 -0.82 -7.73 -14.88
C TYR A 397 0.56 -8.40 -14.95
N GLY A 398 1.10 -8.53 -16.16
CA GLY A 398 2.47 -8.98 -16.42
C GLY A 398 3.49 -7.90 -16.08
N ARG A 399 3.64 -7.58 -14.80
CA ARG A 399 4.68 -6.65 -14.30
C ARG A 399 5.35 -7.31 -13.11
N GLU A 400 6.68 -7.36 -13.14
CA GLU A 400 7.48 -7.88 -12.03
C GLU A 400 7.70 -6.76 -11.01
N VAL A 401 6.69 -6.54 -10.17
CA VAL A 401 6.84 -5.65 -9.00
C VAL A 401 7.85 -6.24 -8.02
N VAL A 402 7.83 -7.56 -7.89
CA VAL A 402 8.87 -8.37 -7.23
C VAL A 402 9.47 -9.29 -8.28
N ASP A 403 10.80 -9.28 -8.40
CA ASP A 403 11.52 -10.05 -9.40
C ASP A 403 11.23 -11.56 -9.29
N GLY A 404 10.77 -12.17 -10.39
CA GLY A 404 10.51 -13.61 -10.45
C GLY A 404 9.37 -14.13 -9.56
N ALA A 405 8.57 -13.27 -8.95
CA ALA A 405 7.55 -13.66 -7.98
C ALA A 405 6.17 -13.03 -8.29
N TRP A 406 5.12 -13.66 -7.78
CA TRP A 406 3.78 -13.06 -7.77
C TRP A 406 3.65 -12.07 -6.61
N LEU A 407 2.87 -11.02 -6.83
CA LEU A 407 2.34 -10.12 -5.81
C LEU A 407 0.82 -10.21 -5.86
N LEU A 408 0.22 -10.73 -4.80
CA LEU A 408 -1.21 -11.02 -4.70
C LEU A 408 -1.89 -10.01 -3.78
N GLY A 409 -2.60 -9.08 -4.41
CA GLY A 409 -3.34 -8.01 -3.75
C GLY A 409 -4.80 -8.33 -3.41
N ASP A 410 -5.59 -7.27 -3.24
CA ASP A 410 -7.02 -7.31 -2.90
C ASP A 410 -7.85 -8.16 -3.86
N THR A 411 -7.48 -8.20 -5.14
CA THR A 411 -8.10 -9.09 -6.14
C THR A 411 -8.10 -10.56 -5.70
N PHE A 412 -7.04 -11.01 -5.02
CA PHE A 412 -6.97 -12.32 -4.36
C PHE A 412 -7.58 -12.28 -2.95
N LEU A 413 -7.20 -11.30 -2.13
CA LEU A 413 -7.54 -11.26 -0.70
C LEU A 413 -9.05 -11.13 -0.41
N LYS A 414 -9.85 -10.54 -1.31
CA LYS A 414 -11.33 -10.52 -1.20
C LYS A 414 -11.96 -11.92 -1.29
N ASN A 415 -11.21 -12.93 -1.73
CA ASN A 415 -11.70 -14.30 -1.94
C ASN A 415 -11.20 -15.30 -0.89
N VAL A 416 -10.45 -14.85 0.11
CA VAL A 416 -9.90 -15.69 1.18
C VAL A 416 -10.05 -15.01 2.53
N TYR A 417 -10.12 -15.80 3.59
CA TYR A 417 -9.75 -15.34 4.92
C TYR A 417 -8.25 -15.60 5.10
N ALA A 418 -7.46 -14.56 5.33
CA ALA A 418 -6.02 -14.65 5.42
C ALA A 418 -5.54 -14.47 6.87
N VAL A 419 -4.64 -15.34 7.33
CA VAL A 419 -4.02 -15.27 8.66
C VAL A 419 -2.52 -15.12 8.50
N PHE A 420 -1.96 -14.09 9.13
CA PHE A 420 -0.53 -13.82 9.14
C PHE A 420 0.01 -14.18 10.53
N ASP A 421 0.70 -15.31 10.64
CA ASP A 421 1.19 -15.88 11.90
C ASP A 421 2.70 -15.63 12.02
N ALA A 422 3.06 -14.57 12.76
CA ALA A 422 4.45 -14.15 12.92
C ALA A 422 5.23 -15.07 13.87
N ASP A 423 4.56 -15.67 14.85
CA ASP A 423 5.17 -16.63 15.78
C ASP A 423 5.69 -17.87 15.04
N GLN A 424 4.87 -18.41 14.12
CA GLN A 424 5.21 -19.63 13.37
C GLN A 424 5.73 -19.35 11.95
N LYS A 425 5.84 -18.09 11.54
CA LYS A 425 6.30 -17.65 10.22
C LYS A 425 5.58 -18.38 9.07
N ARG A 426 4.26 -18.26 9.07
CA ARG A 426 3.37 -18.94 8.10
C ARG A 426 2.15 -18.08 7.77
N ILE A 427 1.56 -18.33 6.61
CA ILE A 427 0.29 -17.73 6.21
C ILE A 427 -0.78 -18.80 6.19
N GLY A 428 -1.89 -18.55 6.87
CA GLY A 428 -3.09 -19.37 6.85
C GLY A 428 -4.10 -18.84 5.85
N LEU A 429 -4.74 -19.73 5.10
CA LEU A 429 -5.79 -19.38 4.16
C LEU A 429 -7.01 -20.28 4.38
N ALA A 430 -8.20 -19.71 4.27
CA ALA A 430 -9.49 -20.41 4.29
C ALA A 430 -10.49 -19.72 3.35
N ALA A 431 -11.58 -20.40 3.02
CA ALA A 431 -12.69 -19.76 2.29
C ALA A 431 -13.41 -18.76 3.21
N PRO A 432 -13.73 -17.54 2.74
CA PRO A 432 -14.38 -16.54 3.58
C PRO A 432 -15.86 -16.91 3.79
N ALA A 433 -16.44 -16.49 4.91
CA ALA A 433 -17.80 -16.88 5.31
C ALA A 433 -18.90 -16.47 4.32
N ASP A 434 -18.67 -15.38 3.59
CA ASP A 434 -19.58 -14.87 2.57
C ASP A 434 -19.57 -15.70 1.27
N SER A 435 -18.72 -16.73 1.17
CA SER A 435 -18.56 -17.61 -0.01
C SER A 435 -19.66 -18.65 -0.19
N LYS A 436 -20.89 -18.40 0.29
CA LYS A 436 -22.00 -19.34 0.14
C LYS A 436 -22.42 -19.45 -1.34
N GLY A 437 -21.68 -20.28 -2.06
CA GLY A 437 -21.81 -20.55 -3.49
C GLY A 437 -20.78 -21.54 -4.06
N GLY A 438 -19.69 -21.85 -3.36
CA GLY A 438 -18.69 -22.84 -3.78
C GLY A 438 -18.68 -24.07 -2.89
N SER A 439 -19.27 -25.18 -3.33
CA SER A 439 -19.11 -26.48 -2.65
C SER A 439 -17.63 -26.82 -2.53
N SER A 440 -17.13 -26.94 -1.29
CA SER A 440 -15.96 -27.73 -0.98
C SER A 440 -16.32 -29.20 -1.20
N SER A 441 -15.88 -29.76 -2.33
CA SER A 441 -15.90 -31.21 -2.51
C SER A 441 -14.85 -31.80 -1.58
N SER A 442 -15.27 -32.21 -0.39
CA SER A 442 -14.51 -33.14 0.43
C SER A 442 -14.46 -34.47 -0.31
N SER A 443 -13.26 -34.91 -0.69
CA SER A 443 -13.03 -36.26 -1.15
C SER A 443 -13.28 -37.21 0.02
N SER A 444 -14.35 -37.98 -0.07
CA SER A 444 -14.68 -39.06 0.86
C SER A 444 -13.62 -40.16 0.79
N SER A 445 -12.73 -40.23 1.77
CA SER A 445 -11.91 -41.43 2.01
C SER A 445 -12.69 -42.40 2.89
N GLY A 446 -12.97 -43.58 2.34
CA GLY A 446 -13.67 -44.66 3.01
C GLY A 446 -12.91 -45.16 4.24
N SER A 447 -13.67 -45.41 5.30
CA SER A 447 -13.22 -45.90 6.59
C SER A 447 -12.78 -47.37 6.52
N SER A 448 -11.65 -47.70 7.14
CA SER A 448 -11.37 -49.03 7.71
C SER A 448 -10.34 -48.93 8.86
N PRO A 449 -10.42 -49.78 9.90
CA PRO A 449 -9.87 -49.51 11.23
C PRO A 449 -8.38 -49.84 11.38
N PRO A 450 -7.70 -49.34 12.43
CA PRO A 450 -6.25 -49.46 12.56
C PRO A 450 -5.84 -50.81 13.12
N THR A 451 -4.80 -51.40 12.55
CA THR A 451 -4.05 -52.50 13.16
C THR A 451 -2.67 -51.99 13.55
N GLN A 452 -2.34 -52.09 14.85
CA GLN A 452 -1.01 -51.83 15.41
C GLN A 452 0.02 -52.79 14.83
N THR A 453 1.25 -52.36 14.52
CA THR A 453 2.52 -53.04 14.91
C THR A 453 3.73 -52.11 14.69
N THR A 454 4.39 -51.79 15.80
CA THR A 454 5.82 -51.71 16.14
C THR A 454 6.92 -51.33 15.11
N VAL A 455 7.65 -50.27 15.49
CA VAL A 455 9.07 -49.90 15.32
C VAL A 455 10.00 -50.82 14.51
N GLY A 456 10.72 -50.20 13.56
CA GLY A 456 11.98 -50.70 12.99
C GLY A 456 12.81 -49.55 12.40
N LEU A 457 14.00 -49.33 12.96
CA LEU A 457 15.00 -48.32 12.58
C LEU A 457 15.87 -48.86 11.43
N THR A 458 16.02 -48.12 10.33
CA THR A 458 17.12 -48.39 9.37
C THR A 458 17.61 -47.13 8.66
N THR A 459 18.93 -46.95 8.74
CA THR A 459 19.82 -45.98 8.13
C THR A 459 20.01 -46.20 6.61
N VAL A 460 19.99 -45.16 5.78
CA VAL A 460 20.69 -45.09 4.47
C VAL A 460 21.03 -43.61 4.18
N THR A 461 22.28 -43.18 4.34
CA THR A 461 23.37 -43.03 3.35
C THR A 461 23.11 -42.01 2.24
N THR A 462 23.84 -40.89 2.36
CA THR A 462 24.02 -39.80 1.38
C THR A 462 24.88 -40.21 0.20
N THR A 463 24.55 -39.78 -1.02
CA THR A 463 25.47 -39.80 -2.16
C THR A 463 25.47 -38.44 -2.84
N ALA A 464 26.66 -37.84 -2.93
CA ALA A 464 26.96 -36.60 -3.62
C ALA A 464 27.33 -36.88 -5.09
N LEU A 465 27.00 -35.95 -5.98
CA LEU A 465 27.50 -35.90 -7.36
C LEU A 465 27.86 -34.45 -7.72
N THR A 466 29.16 -34.22 -7.89
CA THR A 466 29.81 -33.15 -8.66
C THR A 466 30.21 -33.77 -10.02
N THR A 467 30.22 -33.14 -11.20
CA THR A 467 30.92 -31.94 -11.69
C THR A 467 30.52 -31.72 -13.16
N GLY A 468 30.65 -30.49 -13.70
CA GLY A 468 30.80 -30.31 -15.15
C GLY A 468 30.67 -28.88 -15.67
N VAL A 469 31.80 -28.16 -15.74
CA VAL A 469 31.96 -26.85 -16.40
C VAL A 469 32.40 -27.07 -17.85
N THR A 470 31.81 -26.38 -18.83
CA THR A 470 32.49 -26.03 -20.10
C THR A 470 31.89 -24.75 -20.72
N SER A 471 32.74 -24.04 -21.44
CA SER A 471 32.72 -22.64 -21.87
C SER A 471 31.96 -22.31 -23.18
N GLN A 472 31.52 -21.04 -23.21
CA GLN A 472 31.15 -20.08 -24.28
C GLN A 472 31.91 -20.18 -25.64
N PRO A 473 31.36 -19.64 -26.77
CA PRO A 473 31.38 -18.18 -27.07
C PRO A 473 30.13 -17.55 -27.77
N ASP A 474 29.81 -16.29 -27.38
CA ASP A 474 29.51 -15.03 -28.12
C ASP A 474 28.88 -15.06 -29.54
N PHE A 475 28.03 -14.15 -30.06
CA PHE A 475 27.74 -12.71 -29.84
C PHE A 475 26.39 -12.39 -30.56
N SER A 476 25.50 -11.55 -30.02
CA SER A 476 24.89 -10.39 -30.74
C SER A 476 23.89 -9.63 -29.87
N THR A 477 24.02 -8.31 -29.97
CA THR A 477 23.47 -7.25 -29.15
C THR A 477 22.12 -6.75 -29.64
N GLN A 478 21.14 -6.59 -28.75
CA GLN A 478 20.10 -5.55 -28.87
C GLN A 478 19.61 -5.13 -27.47
N SER A 479 20.05 -3.93 -27.05
CA SER A 479 19.35 -2.94 -26.21
C SER A 479 18.21 -3.44 -25.32
N LYS A 480 18.54 -3.92 -24.12
CA LYS A 480 17.60 -3.98 -22.99
C LYS A 480 17.82 -2.74 -22.11
N GLY A 481 16.76 -1.97 -21.87
CA GLY A 481 16.72 -0.99 -20.79
C GLY A 481 17.00 -1.66 -19.43
N PRO A 482 17.37 -0.90 -18.41
CA PRO A 482 17.77 -1.46 -17.12
C PRO A 482 16.59 -2.25 -16.50
N PRO A 483 16.84 -3.44 -15.94
CA PRO A 483 15.79 -4.22 -15.29
C PRO A 483 15.31 -3.50 -14.02
N LEU A 484 14.00 -3.32 -13.91
CA LEU A 484 13.31 -2.88 -12.70
C LEU A 484 13.11 -4.09 -11.79
N GLY A 485 14.17 -4.55 -11.11
CA GLY A 485 14.09 -5.63 -10.13
C GLY A 485 14.16 -5.04 -8.72
N LEU A 486 13.02 -5.00 -8.01
CA LEU A 486 12.92 -4.59 -6.62
C LEU A 486 12.92 -5.84 -5.72
N SER A 487 13.66 -5.79 -4.61
CA SER A 487 13.38 -6.68 -3.48
C SER A 487 12.02 -6.28 -2.92
N GLY A 488 11.08 -7.22 -2.81
CA GLY A 488 9.69 -6.98 -2.40
C GLY A 488 9.47 -6.57 -0.94
N HIS A 489 10.39 -5.80 -0.35
CA HIS A 489 10.32 -5.30 1.02
C HIS A 489 11.06 -3.97 1.18
N GLU A 490 10.48 -3.07 1.98
CA GLU A 490 11.02 -1.74 2.30
C GLU A 490 12.41 -1.82 2.95
N THR A 491 13.42 -1.17 2.38
CA THR A 491 14.76 -1.10 3.00
C THR A 491 14.99 0.28 3.61
N GLY A 492 15.19 0.33 4.93
CA GLY A 492 15.45 1.59 5.63
C GLY A 492 16.80 2.22 5.29
N SER A 493 16.86 3.56 5.25
CA SER A 493 18.09 4.31 4.97
C SER A 493 18.86 4.61 6.27
N THR A 494 19.82 3.76 6.64
CA THR A 494 20.73 4.06 7.76
C THR A 494 21.89 4.94 7.31
N ARG A 495 21.88 6.23 7.67
CA ARG A 495 23.11 7.05 7.70
C ARG A 495 24.00 6.59 8.86
N SER A 496 25.11 5.91 8.54
CA SER A 496 26.16 5.58 9.50
C SER A 496 26.96 6.84 9.86
N SER A 497 26.90 7.25 11.12
CA SER A 497 27.86 8.19 11.72
C SER A 497 29.13 7.42 12.08
N SER A 498 30.23 7.70 11.38
CA SER A 498 31.54 7.10 11.66
C SER A 498 32.10 7.57 13.00
N ALA A 499 32.12 6.67 13.97
CA ALA A 499 32.92 6.84 15.18
C ALA A 499 34.40 6.59 14.85
N ALA A 500 35.24 7.57 15.13
CA ALA A 500 36.68 7.52 14.91
C ALA A 500 37.34 6.42 15.77
N ALA A 501 37.88 5.40 15.12
CA ALA A 501 38.74 4.41 15.75
C ALA A 501 40.17 4.96 15.87
N LYS A 502 40.63 5.07 17.12
CA LYS A 502 41.98 5.43 17.54
C LYS A 502 42.92 4.24 17.27
N PRO A 503 44.07 4.39 16.58
CA PRO A 503 45.05 3.30 16.48
C PRO A 503 45.97 3.28 17.69
N THR A 504 46.12 2.08 18.25
CA THR A 504 47.07 1.70 19.31
C THR A 504 48.51 1.66 18.76
N GLU A 505 49.46 2.20 19.53
CA GLU A 505 50.90 2.17 19.27
C GLU A 505 51.49 0.76 19.36
N SER A 506 52.46 0.46 18.47
CA SER A 506 53.54 -0.48 18.76
C SER A 506 54.86 0.08 18.23
N THR A 507 55.85 0.09 19.12
CA THR A 507 57.21 0.64 19.05
C THR A 507 58.15 0.00 18.01
N LYS A 508 59.03 0.80 17.38
CA LYS A 508 60.50 0.60 17.34
C LYS A 508 61.26 1.77 16.68
N SER A 509 62.07 2.45 17.51
CA SER A 509 63.39 3.08 17.35
C SER A 509 63.98 3.37 15.94
N ALA A 510 64.36 4.63 15.67
CA ALA A 510 65.76 5.14 15.70
C ALA A 510 65.87 6.55 15.06
N ALA A 511 66.84 7.32 15.53
CA ALA A 511 67.03 8.77 15.38
C ALA A 511 67.69 9.25 14.06
N GLN A 512 67.39 10.48 13.62
CA GLN A 512 68.29 11.65 13.63
C GLN A 512 67.79 12.84 12.76
N ASP A 513 68.08 14.05 13.28
CA ASP A 513 68.38 15.35 12.65
C ASP A 513 67.34 16.30 12.01
N VAL A 514 67.01 17.34 12.80
CA VAL A 514 67.32 18.78 12.65
C VAL A 514 66.73 19.63 11.49
N ARG A 515 66.06 20.74 11.92
CA ARG A 515 65.68 22.00 11.22
C ARG A 515 64.57 21.87 10.15
N ALA A 516 63.58 22.76 10.01
CA ALA A 516 63.47 24.18 10.35
C ALA A 516 62.00 24.63 10.47
N ARG A 517 61.70 25.55 11.40
CA ARG A 517 60.46 26.37 11.43
C ARG A 517 60.58 27.48 10.38
N GLN A 518 59.63 27.57 9.45
CA GLN A 518 59.04 28.81 8.89
C GLN A 518 58.19 28.46 7.65
N THR A 519 57.17 29.28 7.38
CA THR A 519 56.24 29.28 6.21
C THR A 519 54.91 28.53 6.32
N ALA A 520 54.23 28.66 7.47
CA ALA A 520 52.76 28.74 7.46
C ALA A 520 52.37 30.22 7.32
N LYS A 521 52.06 30.66 6.09
CA LYS A 521 51.32 31.89 5.66
C LYS A 521 51.80 32.34 4.27
N LEU A 522 51.55 31.54 3.23
CA LEU A 522 51.63 32.00 1.82
C LEU A 522 51.05 30.94 0.87
N ALA A 523 49.79 30.53 1.10
CA ALA A 523 49.08 29.61 0.19
C ALA A 523 47.57 29.90 0.07
N VAL A 524 47.10 31.03 0.61
CA VAL A 524 45.67 31.44 0.54
C VAL A 524 45.47 32.70 -0.33
N ALA A 525 46.55 33.37 -0.76
CA ALA A 525 46.46 34.60 -1.56
C ALA A 525 46.63 34.40 -3.08
N MET A 526 47.00 33.20 -3.55
CA MET A 526 47.14 32.91 -5.00
C MET A 526 45.99 32.10 -5.61
N LEU A 527 44.93 31.80 -4.84
CA LEU A 527 43.72 31.15 -5.38
C LEU A 527 42.59 32.13 -5.69
N PHE A 528 42.66 33.38 -5.21
CA PHE A 528 41.64 34.41 -5.45
C PHE A 528 41.95 35.35 -6.63
N ALA A 529 43.19 35.36 -7.15
CA ALA A 529 43.54 36.17 -8.33
C ALA A 529 43.30 35.44 -9.68
N ALA A 530 43.17 34.11 -9.67
CA ALA A 530 42.92 33.33 -10.88
C ALA A 530 41.43 33.12 -11.20
N LEU A 531 40.52 33.39 -10.26
CA LEU A 531 39.07 33.25 -10.47
C LEU A 531 38.37 34.53 -10.96
N ALA A 532 39.05 35.68 -10.93
CA ALA A 532 38.50 36.97 -11.38
C ALA A 532 38.84 37.31 -12.85
N ALA A 533 39.64 36.48 -13.53
CA ALA A 533 40.01 36.66 -14.94
C ALA A 533 39.29 35.69 -15.90
N LEU A 534 38.27 34.97 -15.42
CA LEU A 534 37.45 34.04 -16.22
C LEU A 534 35.96 34.43 -16.29
N VAL A 535 35.60 35.64 -15.83
CA VAL A 535 34.25 36.22 -15.97
C VAL A 535 34.32 37.66 -16.52
N ALA A 536 35.22 37.90 -17.47
CA ALA A 536 35.22 39.10 -18.31
C ALA A 536 35.34 38.71 -19.78
#